data_AF-A0A935I9W5-F1
#
_entry.id   AF-A0A935I9W5-F1
#
_cell.length_a   1.000
_cell.length_b   1.000
_cell.length_c   1.000
_cell.angle_alpha   90.00
_cell.angle_beta   90.00
_cell.angle_gamma   90.00
#
_symmetry.space_group_name_H-M   'P 1'
#
loop_
_entity.id
_entity.type
_entity.pdbx_description
1 polymer ?
#
loop_
_entity_poly.entity_id
_entity_poly.type
_entity_poly.pdbx_seq_one_letter_code
_entity_poly.pdbx_strand_id
1 'polypeptide(L)' 'MGDFGFLIAAVDGQISGGGSFDKFRIKIWDKSKGNTVVYDNQTNDAENADATTTIAGGSIVIHEEKEKHNSRGVLATKTI' A
#
# COMPACT_ATOMS: atom_id res chain seq x y z
N MET A 1 8.94 25.18 -14.30
CA MET A 1 8.02 24.64 -13.27
C MET A 1 8.42 23.20 -13.01
N GLY A 2 8.17 22.64 -11.83
CA GLY A 2 8.48 21.23 -11.54
C GLY A 2 7.37 20.31 -12.05
N ASP A 3 7.68 19.42 -12.98
CA ASP A 3 6.79 18.34 -13.44
C ASP A 3 7.41 17.00 -13.05
N PHE A 4 6.90 16.42 -11.97
CA PHE A 4 7.43 15.20 -11.39
C PHE A 4 6.36 14.11 -11.34
N GLY A 5 6.78 12.88 -11.60
CA GLY A 5 6.00 11.68 -11.30
C GLY A 5 6.48 11.03 -10.01
N PHE A 6 5.57 10.31 -9.38
CA PHE A 6 5.81 9.59 -8.14
C PHE A 6 5.31 8.15 -8.26
N LEU A 7 6.09 7.21 -7.75
CA LEU A 7 5.65 5.87 -7.44
C LEU A 7 5.83 5.65 -5.95
N ILE A 8 4.77 5.13 -5.34
CA ILE A 8 4.71 4.80 -3.91
C ILE A 8 4.31 3.34 -3.80
N ALA A 9 5.10 2.56 -3.06
CA ALA A 9 4.71 1.22 -2.63
C ALA A 9 4.84 1.12 -1.11
N ALA A 10 3.89 0.43 -0.48
CA ALA A 10 3.83 0.26 0.96
C ALA A 10 3.48 -1.18 1.28
N VAL A 11 4.16 -1.75 2.26
CA VAL A 11 3.84 -3.05 2.85
C VAL A 11 3.51 -2.82 4.31
N ASP A 12 2.32 -3.26 4.71
CA ASP A 12 1.93 -3.42 6.12
C ASP A 12 2.47 -4.77 6.59
N GLY A 13 3.43 -4.73 7.51
CA GLY A 13 4.13 -5.90 8.04
C GLY A 13 3.28 -6.74 8.99
N GLN A 14 2.16 -6.20 9.49
CA GLN A 14 1.25 -6.87 10.42
C GLN A 14 0.14 -7.64 9.68
N ILE A 15 -0.17 -7.26 8.44
CA ILE A 15 -1.06 -8.03 7.56
C ILE A 15 -0.42 -9.40 7.20
N SER A 16 -1.27 -10.42 7.06
CA SER A 16 -0.84 -11.77 6.68
C SER A 16 -0.05 -11.75 5.37
N GLY A 17 1.22 -12.18 5.42
CA GLY A 17 2.14 -12.14 4.27
C GLY A 17 3.02 -10.89 4.19
N GLY A 18 2.87 -9.91 5.10
CA GLY A 18 3.61 -8.65 5.12
C GLY A 18 5.08 -8.72 5.57
N GLY A 19 5.51 -9.86 6.15
CA GLY A 19 6.91 -10.08 6.49
C GLY A 19 7.41 -9.33 7.73
N SER A 20 6.54 -9.13 8.72
CA SER A 20 6.80 -8.62 10.08
C SER A 20 7.22 -7.15 10.22
N PHE A 21 7.71 -6.52 9.15
CA PHE A 21 8.16 -5.13 9.16
C PHE A 21 7.44 -4.33 8.07
N ASP A 22 7.04 -3.12 8.42
CA ASP A 22 6.49 -2.16 7.48
C ASP A 22 7.58 -1.67 6.52
N LYS A 23 7.27 -1.66 5.22
CA LYS A 23 8.23 -1.26 4.18
C LYS A 23 7.64 -0.21 3.27
N PHE A 24 8.51 0.64 2.74
CA PHE A 24 8.12 1.77 1.92
C PHE A 24 9.10 2.00 0.77
N ARG A 25 8.58 2.19 -0.44
CA ARG A 25 9.32 2.64 -1.62
C ARG A 25 8.78 3.99 -2.06
N ILE A 26 9.70 4.91 -2.34
CA ILE A 26 9.40 6.14 -3.06
C ILE A 26 10.38 6.29 -4.22
N LYS A 27 9.80 6.48 -5.41
CA LYS A 27 10.52 6.83 -6.62
C LYS A 27 9.97 8.13 -7.17
N ILE A 28 10.87 9.01 -7.58
CA ILE A 28 10.60 10.35 -8.10
C ILE A 28 11.34 10.49 -9.43
N TRP A 29 10.65 10.93 -10.47
CA TRP A 29 11.26 11.22 -11.78
C TRP A 29 10.79 12.54 -12.36
N ASP A 30 11.71 13.22 -13.05
CA ASP A 30 11.45 14.48 -13.75
C ASP A 30 10.85 14.17 -15.13
N LYS A 31 9.55 14.43 -15.27
CA LYS A 31 8.80 14.20 -16.51
C LYS A 31 9.21 15.18 -17.60
N SER A 32 9.69 16.37 -17.23
CA SER A 32 10.19 17.36 -18.18
C SER A 32 11.55 16.99 -18.78
N LYS A 33 12.29 16.06 -18.15
CA LYS A 33 13.59 15.56 -18.61
C LYS A 33 13.52 14.12 -19.10
N GLY A 34 12.49 13.80 -19.89
CA GLY A 34 12.34 12.46 -20.49
C GLY A 34 12.18 11.34 -19.46
N ASN A 35 11.47 11.62 -18.35
CA ASN A 35 11.30 10.70 -17.22
C ASN A 35 12.61 10.29 -16.52
N THR A 36 13.59 11.20 -16.45
CA THR A 36 14.84 10.95 -15.72
C THR A 36 14.54 10.73 -14.23
N VAL A 37 14.96 9.59 -13.69
CA VAL A 37 14.83 9.29 -12.26
C VAL A 37 15.72 10.23 -11.45
N VAL A 38 15.11 10.91 -10.47
CA VAL A 38 15.79 11.84 -9.55
C VAL A 38 16.11 11.13 -8.24
N TYR A 39 15.22 10.25 -7.78
CA TYR A 39 15.40 9.47 -6.56
C TYR A 39 14.61 8.16 -6.65
N ASP A 40 15.19 7.08 -6.14
CA ASP A 40 14.51 5.81 -5.88
C ASP A 40 15.27 5.12 -4.76
N ASN A 41 14.62 4.89 -3.62
CA ASN A 41 15.23 4.15 -2.52
C ASN A 41 15.32 2.63 -2.79
N GLN A 42 14.79 2.16 -3.92
CA GLN A 42 14.84 0.78 -4.38
C GLN A 42 15.08 0.73 -5.90
N THR A 43 16.28 1.14 -6.30
CA THR A 43 16.67 1.29 -7.70
C THR A 43 16.83 -0.06 -8.41
N ASN A 44 16.58 -0.10 -9.73
CA ASN A 44 16.70 -1.27 -10.62
C ASN A 44 15.64 -2.37 -10.45
N ASP A 45 14.71 -2.24 -9.51
CA ASP A 45 13.56 -3.13 -9.41
C ASP A 45 12.41 -2.69 -10.31
N ALA A 46 11.59 -3.67 -10.72
CA ALA A 46 10.36 -3.43 -11.48
C ALA A 46 9.42 -2.45 -10.75
N GLU A 47 8.62 -1.69 -11.50
CA GLU A 47 7.68 -0.72 -10.92
C GLU A 47 6.63 -1.40 -10.01
N ASN A 48 6.28 -2.65 -10.29
CA ASN A 48 5.33 -3.44 -9.50
C ASN A 48 6.00 -4.34 -8.45
N ALA A 49 7.31 -4.20 -8.21
CA ALA A 49 7.99 -4.94 -7.17
C ALA A 49 7.56 -4.44 -5.78
N ASP A 50 7.44 -5.37 -4.83
CA ASP A 50 7.16 -5.03 -3.43
C ASP A 50 8.24 -4.11 -2.84
N ALA A 51 7.83 -3.24 -1.92
CA ALA A 51 8.77 -2.39 -1.20
C ALA A 51 9.74 -3.23 -0.35
N THR A 52 11.03 -2.95 -0.43
CA THR A 52 12.08 -3.67 0.31
C THR A 52 12.67 -2.88 1.47
N THR A 53 12.57 -1.55 1.45
CA THR A 53 13.13 -0.68 2.50
C THR A 53 12.22 -0.66 3.72
N THR A 54 12.71 -1.17 4.85
CA THR A 54 12.00 -1.10 6.15
C THR A 54 11.98 0.33 6.68
N ILE A 55 10.84 0.78 7.22
CA ILE A 55 10.75 2.10 7.85
C ILE A 55 11.43 2.08 9.23
N ALA A 56 12.09 3.18 9.61
CA ALA A 56 12.80 3.28 10.88
C ALA A 56 11.86 3.52 12.08
N GLY A 57 10.63 3.98 11.83
CA GLY A 57 9.65 4.26 12.87
C GLY A 57 8.28 4.60 12.28
N GLY A 58 7.28 4.68 13.17
CA GLY A 58 5.88 4.77 12.78
C GLY A 58 5.28 3.39 12.47
N SER A 59 4.10 3.38 11.86
CA SER A 59 3.45 2.17 11.38
C SER A 59 2.64 2.47 10.11
N ILE A 60 2.64 1.52 9.18
CA ILE A 60 1.80 1.50 7.98
C ILE A 60 0.63 0.56 8.25
N VAL A 61 -0.59 1.08 8.12
CA VAL A 61 -1.82 0.27 8.28
C VAL A 61 -2.62 0.36 6.99
N ILE A 62 -2.91 -0.78 6.38
CA ILE A 62 -3.81 -0.85 5.22
C ILE A 62 -5.23 -1.12 5.75
N HIS A 63 -6.12 -0.14 5.54
CA HIS A 63 -7.52 -0.26 5.91
C HIS A 63 -8.34 -0.80 4.75
N GLU A 64 -9.01 -1.91 4.98
CA GLU A 64 -10.05 -2.42 4.08
C GLU A 64 -11.43 -1.94 4.56
N GLU A 65 -12.29 -1.56 3.61
CA GLU A 65 -13.69 -1.26 3.93
C GLU A 65 -14.40 -2.55 4.35
N LYS A 66 -15.03 -2.54 5.52
CA LYS A 66 -15.90 -3.65 5.93
C LYS A 66 -17.28 -3.49 5.31
N GLU A 67 -17.65 -4.44 4.44
CA GLU A 67 -19.03 -4.63 3.99
C GLU A 67 -19.98 -4.71 5.20
N LYS A 68 -20.92 -3.76 5.29
CA LYS A 68 -21.97 -3.80 6.32
C LYS A 68 -23.01 -4.84 5.93
N HIS A 69 -22.86 -6.08 6.41
CA HIS A 69 -23.97 -7.02 6.41
C HIS A 69 -25.09 -6.49 7.31
N ASN A 70 -26.14 -5.92 6.72
CA ASN A 70 -27.37 -5.58 7.44
C ASN A 70 -28.11 -6.87 7.77
N SER A 71 -27.74 -7.52 8.87
CA SER A 71 -28.44 -8.65 9.45
C SER A 71 -29.77 -8.18 10.04
N ARG A 72 -30.73 -7.85 9.16
CA ARG A 72 -32.15 -7.88 9.51
C ARG A 72 -32.48 -9.32 9.89
N GLY A 73 -32.52 -9.57 11.19
CA GLY A 73 -32.90 -10.85 11.75
C GLY A 73 -34.25 -11.28 11.18
N VAL A 74 -34.22 -12.27 10.29
CA VAL A 74 -35.41 -13.05 9.96
C VAL A 74 -35.71 -13.86 11.21
N LEU A 75 -36.68 -13.39 12.00
CA LEU A 75 -37.29 -14.17 13.07
C LEU A 75 -37.92 -15.40 12.41
N ALA A 76 -37.25 -16.54 12.48
CA ALA A 76 -37.85 -17.81 12.10
C ALA A 76 -38.97 -18.11 13.11
N THR A 77 -40.23 -17.97 12.68
CA THR A 77 -41.36 -18.47 13.47
C THR A 77 -41.29 -19.98 13.47
N LYS A 78 -40.81 -20.55 14.58
CA LYS A 78 -40.92 -21.98 14.85
C LYS A 78 -42.38 -22.27 15.20
N THR A 79 -43.16 -22.73 14.23
CA THR A 79 -44.49 -23.31 14.47
C THR A 79 -44.31 -24.62 15.24
N ILE A 80 -45.16 -24.80 16.24
CA ILE A 80 -45.22 -25.95 17.15
C ILE A 80 -45.72 -27.19 16.39
#